data_AF-A0A7Y2HJJ9-F1
#
_entry.id   AF-A0A7Y2HJJ9-F1
#
_cell.length_a   1.000
_cell.length_b   1.000
_cell.length_c   1.000
_cell.angle_alpha   90.00
_cell.angle_beta   90.00
_cell.angle_gamma   90.00
#
_symmetry.space_group_name_H-M   'P 1'
#
loop_
_entity.id
_entity.type
_entity.pdbx_description
1 polymer ?
#
loop_
_entity_poly.entity_id
_entity_poly.type
_entity_poly.pdbx_seq_one_letter_code
_entity_poly.pdbx_strand_id
1 'polypeptide(L)'
;MKKALKPDEQDIWINKYLRDEMTEEERKDFEQQLEGDDALHQRVEAMKEIQAGIRQSVLNEKKEMMGEWDEELDEEGSSSIATDFAKASSVKSEDTVGSQRSAVKSEQENNVVEMKPKPNYNRWLLVWLSAAAVMVLVAVMVWPGEVKLSEEYAYLLDNEFETLIRHETKRSSEWIDPYTREQRVAYDLFQGQQFKQAIPKLVKLWEDERDSTAFGYLGYCYIFIGNEKKGESILNQIQ
;
A
#
# COMPACT_ATOMS: atom_id res chain seq x y z
N MET A 1 -9.02 20.40 33.29
CA MET A 1 -10.00 19.50 32.63
C MET A 1 -9.48 19.22 31.24
N LYS A 2 -9.00 18.00 30.98
CA LYS A 2 -8.62 17.57 29.62
C LYS A 2 -9.91 17.37 28.83
N LYS A 3 -9.95 17.88 27.60
CA LYS A 3 -11.08 17.72 26.70
C LYS A 3 -11.16 16.26 26.28
N ALA A 4 -12.31 15.62 26.47
CA ALA A 4 -12.53 14.27 25.94
C ALA A 4 -12.35 14.29 24.42
N LEU A 5 -11.62 13.31 23.88
CA LEU A 5 -11.48 13.16 22.43
C LEU A 5 -12.84 12.86 21.82
N LYS A 6 -13.07 13.40 20.64
CA LYS A 6 -14.26 13.05 19.88
C LYS A 6 -14.13 11.63 19.32
N PRO A 7 -15.24 10.89 19.12
CA PRO A 7 -15.19 9.51 18.63
C PRO A 7 -14.43 9.31 17.30
N ASP A 8 -14.43 10.31 16.41
CA ASP A 8 -13.70 10.33 15.13
C ASP A 8 -12.19 10.54 15.30
N GLU A 9 -11.78 11.24 16.36
CA GLU A 9 -10.36 11.45 16.67
C GLU A 9 -9.77 10.25 17.43
N GLN A 10 -10.59 9.47 18.14
CA GLN A 10 -10.13 8.30 18.91
C GLN A 10 -9.42 7.27 18.03
N ASP A 11 -9.93 6.97 16.83
CA ASP A 11 -9.30 5.99 15.91
C ASP A 11 -7.90 6.40 15.48
N ILE A 12 -7.69 7.70 15.25
CA ILE A 12 -6.38 8.24 14.85
C ILE A 12 -5.38 8.06 15.99
N TRP A 13 -5.80 8.36 17.22
CA TRP A 13 -4.96 8.24 18.41
C TRP A 13 -4.64 6.78 18.74
N ILE A 14 -5.62 5.86 18.63
CA ILE A 14 -5.41 4.42 18.80
C ILE A 14 -4.37 3.92 17.78
N ASN A 15 -4.52 4.30 16.50
CA ASN A 15 -3.57 3.88 15.47
C ASN A 15 -2.16 4.43 15.72
N LYS A 16 -2.04 5.70 16.14
CA LYS A 16 -0.75 6.32 16.47
C LYS A 16 -0.09 5.64 17.68
N TYR A 17 -0.88 5.29 18.70
CA TYR A 17 -0.45 4.57 19.89
C TYR A 17 0.09 3.17 19.54
N LEU A 18 -0.64 2.39 18.74
CA LEU A 18 -0.25 1.03 18.37
C LEU A 18 0.97 0.96 17.44
N ARG A 19 1.31 2.06 16.77
CA ARG A 19 2.49 2.17 15.88
C ARG A 19 3.71 2.80 16.56
N ASP A 20 3.62 3.11 17.85
CA ASP A 20 4.64 3.87 18.60
C ASP A 20 4.99 5.23 17.96
N GLU A 21 4.03 5.88 17.29
CA GLU A 21 4.21 7.16 16.60
C GLU A 21 3.92 8.38 17.50
N MET A 22 3.46 8.15 18.75
CA MET A 22 3.14 9.20 19.71
C MET A 22 4.39 9.72 20.41
N THR A 23 4.39 11.02 20.74
CA THR A 23 5.40 11.55 21.67
C THR A 23 5.14 11.02 23.09
N GLU A 24 6.15 11.07 23.97
CA GLU A 24 6.00 10.65 25.37
C GLU A 24 4.88 11.39 26.11
N GLU A 25 4.72 12.69 25.84
CA GLU A 25 3.66 13.51 26.43
C GLU A 25 2.28 13.08 25.93
N GLU A 26 2.12 12.87 24.62
CA GLU A 26 0.86 12.39 24.03
C GLU A 26 0.51 10.98 24.52
N ARG A 27 1.51 10.10 24.61
CA ARG A 27 1.35 8.73 25.11
C ARG A 27 0.84 8.74 26.55
N LYS A 28 1.49 9.50 27.43
CA LYS A 28 1.07 9.62 28.84
C LYS A 28 -0.34 10.20 28.97
N ASP A 29 -0.67 11.18 28.13
CA ASP A 29 -2.01 11.77 28.09
C ASP A 29 -3.07 10.77 27.63
N PHE A 30 -2.76 9.95 26.64
CA PHE A 30 -3.65 8.90 26.12
C PHE A 30 -3.80 7.73 27.10
N GLU A 31 -2.72 7.31 27.76
CA GLU A 31 -2.75 6.28 28.80
C GLU A 31 -3.60 6.72 30.00
N GLN A 32 -3.51 7.98 30.41
CA GLN A 32 -4.38 8.52 31.45
C GLN A 32 -5.87 8.53 31.04
N GLN A 33 -6.18 8.69 29.76
CA GLN A 33 -7.56 8.57 29.26
C GLN A 33 -8.02 7.11 29.21
N LEU A 34 -7.15 6.19 28.81
CA LEU A 34 -7.41 4.75 28.83
C LEU A 34 -7.76 4.24 30.24
N GLU A 35 -7.11 4.78 31.28
CA GLU A 35 -7.43 4.44 32.68
C GLU A 35 -8.83 4.88 33.10
N GLY A 36 -9.40 5.90 32.45
CA GLY A 36 -10.70 6.48 32.80
C GLY A 36 -11.85 6.10 31.86
N ASP A 37 -11.57 5.41 30.76
CA ASP A 37 -12.54 5.08 29.71
C ASP A 37 -12.42 3.60 29.31
N ASP A 38 -13.22 2.76 29.97
CA ASP A 38 -13.28 1.31 29.72
C ASP A 38 -13.62 0.99 28.25
N ALA A 39 -14.43 1.81 27.58
CA ALA A 39 -14.82 1.59 26.19
C ALA A 39 -13.63 1.85 25.25
N LEU A 40 -12.87 2.90 25.51
CA LEU A 40 -11.62 3.18 24.79
C LEU A 40 -10.60 2.06 25.00
N HIS A 41 -10.49 1.54 26.23
CA HIS A 41 -9.60 0.42 26.54
C HIS A 41 -9.96 -0.85 25.77
N GLN A 42 -11.23 -1.25 25.76
CA GLN A 42 -11.71 -2.40 24.98
C GLN A 42 -11.44 -2.23 23.48
N ARG A 43 -11.59 -1.00 22.95
CA ARG A 43 -11.31 -0.70 21.54
C ARG A 43 -9.83 -0.86 21.20
N VAL A 44 -8.93 -0.42 22.07
CA VAL A 44 -7.48 -0.61 21.90
C VAL A 44 -7.12 -2.10 21.90
N GLU A 45 -7.66 -2.87 22.83
CA GLU A 45 -7.41 -4.32 22.91
C GLU A 45 -7.92 -5.07 21.68
N ALA A 46 -9.14 -4.75 21.21
CA ALA A 46 -9.66 -5.33 19.96
C ALA A 46 -8.76 -5.04 18.76
N MET A 47 -8.25 -3.82 18.65
CA MET A 47 -7.35 -3.43 17.56
C MET A 47 -5.98 -4.13 17.65
N LYS A 48 -5.46 -4.38 18.87
CA LYS A 48 -4.25 -5.21 19.08
C LYS A 48 -4.46 -6.64 18.62
N GLU A 49 -5.60 -7.24 18.95
CA GLU A 49 -5.94 -8.61 18.55
C GLU A 49 -6.00 -8.75 17.03
N ILE A 50 -6.65 -7.79 16.35
CA ILE A 50 -6.70 -7.73 14.87
C ILE A 50 -5.29 -7.63 14.29
N GLN A 51 -4.44 -6.74 14.80
CA GLN A 51 -3.06 -6.60 14.32
C GLN A 51 -2.23 -7.87 14.54
N ALA A 52 -2.41 -8.54 15.68
CA ALA A 52 -1.75 -9.81 15.96
C ALA A 52 -2.20 -10.90 14.97
N GLY A 53 -3.50 -10.99 14.69
CA GLY A 53 -4.06 -11.91 13.70
C GLY A 53 -3.48 -11.69 12.29
N ILE A 54 -3.42 -10.43 11.84
CA ILE A 54 -2.83 -10.08 10.53
C ILE A 54 -1.34 -10.43 10.49
N ARG A 55 -0.57 -10.13 11.54
CA ARG A 55 0.86 -10.50 11.59
C ARG A 55 1.05 -12.01 11.53
N GLN A 56 0.21 -12.77 12.23
CA GLN A 56 0.29 -14.22 12.22
C GLN A 56 -0.09 -14.80 10.86
N SER A 57 -1.12 -14.28 10.18
CA SER A 57 -1.49 -14.75 8.84
C SER A 57 -0.38 -14.47 7.83
N VAL A 58 0.23 -13.28 7.86
CA VAL A 58 1.35 -12.92 6.98
C VAL A 58 2.58 -13.78 7.26
N LEU A 59 2.87 -14.09 8.52
CA LEU A 59 3.97 -14.99 8.88
C LEU A 59 3.72 -16.43 8.42
N ASN A 60 2.49 -16.92 8.52
CA ASN A 60 2.12 -18.25 8.04
C ASN A 60 2.22 -18.33 6.51
N GLU A 61 1.68 -17.35 5.80
CA GLU A 61 1.77 -17.27 4.33
C GLU A 61 3.23 -17.20 3.87
N LYS A 62 4.06 -16.39 4.53
CA LYS A 62 5.50 -16.33 4.24
C LYS A 62 6.20 -17.67 4.51
N LYS A 63 5.80 -18.40 5.54
CA LYS A 63 6.36 -19.71 5.88
C LYS A 63 5.96 -20.77 4.86
N GLU A 64 4.72 -20.76 4.39
CA GLU A 64 4.25 -21.64 3.31
C GLU A 64 5.01 -21.37 2.02
N MET A 65 5.15 -20.09 1.63
CA MET A 65 5.93 -19.70 0.46
C MET A 65 7.41 -20.12 0.56
N MET A 66 8.04 -20.00 1.74
CA MET A 66 9.42 -20.47 1.92
C MET A 66 9.54 -22.00 1.87
N GLY A 67 8.54 -22.72 2.39
CA GLY A 67 8.52 -24.18 2.33
C GLY A 67 8.42 -24.71 0.90
N GLU A 68 7.61 -24.08 0.05
CA GLU A 68 7.51 -24.43 -1.37
C GLU A 68 8.84 -24.18 -2.10
N TRP A 69 9.55 -23.10 -1.77
CA TRP A 69 10.85 -22.79 -2.39
C TRP A 69 11.94 -23.78 -1.98
N ASP A 70 11.93 -24.26 -0.74
CA ASP A 70 12.88 -25.29 -0.28
C ASP A 70 12.63 -26.63 -0.99
N GLU A 71 11.37 -27.00 -1.24
CA GLU A 71 11.00 -28.23 -1.97
C GLU A 71 11.36 -28.15 -3.47
N GLU A 72 11.14 -27.00 -4.12
CA GLU A 72 11.50 -26.78 -5.53
C GLU A 72 13.03 -26.81 -5.77
N LEU A 73 13.82 -26.29 -4.81
CA LEU A 73 15.29 -26.33 -4.89
C LEU A 73 15.86 -27.75 -4.73
N ASP A 74 15.21 -28.60 -3.93
CA ASP A 74 15.64 -29.99 -3.73
C ASP A 74 15.29 -30.91 -4.91
N GLU A 75 14.19 -30.64 -5.65
CA GLU A 75 13.82 -31.40 -6.84
C GLU A 75 14.64 -31.03 -8.10
N GLU A 76 14.95 -29.75 -8.33
CA GLU A 76 15.69 -29.33 -9.52
C GLU A 76 17.23 -29.29 -9.33
N GLY A 77 17.72 -29.18 -8.10
CA GLY A 77 19.14 -29.05 -7.78
C GLY A 77 19.99 -30.33 -7.83
N SER A 78 19.35 -31.51 -7.82
CA SER A 78 20.07 -32.79 -7.68
C SER A 78 20.62 -33.38 -9.00
N SER A 79 20.14 -32.94 -10.17
CA SER A 79 20.39 -33.69 -11.42
C SER A 79 21.44 -33.14 -12.39
N SER A 80 21.97 -31.91 -12.29
CA SER A 80 22.83 -31.40 -13.39
C SER A 80 23.96 -30.41 -13.06
N ILE A 81 24.05 -29.85 -11.85
CA ILE A 81 25.04 -28.79 -11.55
C ILE A 81 26.30 -29.31 -10.82
N ALA A 82 26.39 -30.60 -10.53
CA ALA A 82 27.56 -31.17 -9.84
C ALA A 82 28.78 -31.42 -10.74
N THR A 83 28.69 -31.33 -12.07
CA THR A 83 29.83 -31.68 -12.96
C THR A 83 30.63 -30.51 -13.51
N ASP A 84 30.10 -29.28 -13.51
CA ASP A 84 30.75 -28.17 -14.24
C ASP A 84 31.48 -27.16 -13.35
N PHE A 85 31.24 -27.15 -12.04
CA PHE A 85 31.90 -26.18 -11.14
C PHE A 85 33.28 -26.60 -10.62
N ALA A 86 33.66 -27.88 -10.79
CA ALA A 86 34.97 -28.39 -10.37
C ALA A 86 36.15 -27.94 -11.26
N LYS A 87 35.91 -27.20 -12.36
CA LYS A 87 36.96 -26.85 -13.34
C LYS A 87 37.36 -25.37 -13.37
N ALA A 88 36.69 -24.50 -12.62
CA ALA A 88 36.90 -23.04 -12.74
C ALA A 88 37.61 -22.35 -11.55
N SER A 89 37.86 -23.02 -10.41
CA SER A 89 38.40 -22.35 -9.21
C SER A 89 39.94 -22.26 -9.14
N SER A 90 40.65 -22.39 -10.26
CA SER A 90 42.11 -22.18 -10.33
C SER A 90 42.44 -20.77 -10.86
N VAL A 91 42.02 -19.71 -10.17
CA VAL A 91 42.49 -18.36 -10.45
C VAL A 91 43.05 -17.74 -9.18
N LYS A 92 44.36 -17.53 -9.22
CA LYS A 92 45.23 -16.91 -8.22
C LYS A 92 44.65 -15.62 -7.65
N SER A 93 44.55 -15.56 -6.33
CA SER A 93 44.48 -14.34 -5.54
C SER A 93 45.86 -13.70 -5.43
N GLU A 94 46.04 -12.51 -6.00
CA GLU A 94 47.18 -11.64 -5.80
C GLU A 94 46.84 -10.56 -4.77
N ASP A 95 47.73 -10.43 -3.78
CA ASP A 95 47.70 -9.46 -2.71
C ASP A 95 47.74 -8.02 -3.24
N THR A 96 46.93 -7.11 -2.66
CA THR A 96 47.30 -5.70 -2.62
C THR A 96 46.77 -5.00 -1.37
N VAL A 97 47.62 -5.10 -0.34
CA VAL A 97 47.99 -4.07 0.65
C VAL A 97 47.35 -2.69 0.51
N GLY A 98 46.57 -2.32 1.53
CA GLY A 98 46.74 -1.11 2.36
C GLY A 98 46.46 0.29 1.78
N SER A 99 45.65 1.09 2.48
CA SER A 99 46.04 2.45 2.88
C SER A 99 45.01 3.13 3.80
N GLN A 100 45.52 3.72 4.88
CA GLN A 100 44.84 4.56 5.86
C GLN A 100 44.54 5.98 5.31
N ARG A 101 43.51 6.65 5.85
CA ARG A 101 43.51 8.09 6.26
C ARG A 101 42.11 8.46 6.80
N SER A 102 41.94 8.71 8.09
CA SER A 102 42.23 9.95 8.85
C SER A 102 41.00 10.84 8.98
N ALA A 103 40.56 10.96 10.23
CA ALA A 103 39.59 11.92 10.71
C ALA A 103 40.04 13.36 10.40
N VAL A 104 39.15 14.14 9.78
CA VAL A 104 39.27 15.60 9.72
C VAL A 104 38.21 16.17 10.66
N LYS A 105 38.67 16.56 11.84
CA LYS A 105 37.94 17.37 12.81
C LYS A 105 38.19 18.83 12.42
N SER A 106 37.20 19.47 11.81
CA SER A 106 37.25 20.92 11.58
C SER A 106 36.43 21.61 12.67
N GLU A 107 37.14 22.15 13.67
CA GLU A 107 36.67 23.25 14.50
C GLU A 107 36.52 24.47 13.58
N GLN A 108 35.28 24.90 13.36
CA GLN A 108 34.98 26.18 12.74
C GLN A 108 34.51 27.11 13.84
N GLU A 109 35.40 28.03 14.22
CA GLU A 109 35.17 29.04 15.24
C GLU A 109 33.99 29.94 14.90
N ASN A 110 33.17 30.13 15.93
CA ASN A 110 32.04 31.05 16.01
C ASN A 110 32.50 32.49 15.79
N ASN A 111 32.04 33.12 14.72
CA ASN A 111 31.88 34.56 14.65
C ASN A 111 30.38 34.88 14.54
N VAL A 112 29.73 34.94 15.71
CA VAL A 112 28.32 35.33 15.85
C VAL A 112 28.23 36.84 15.64
N VAL A 113 28.04 37.24 14.39
CA VAL A 113 27.53 38.57 14.08
C VAL A 113 26.05 38.58 14.43
N GLU A 114 25.68 39.27 15.51
CA GLU A 114 24.28 39.53 15.86
C GLU A 114 23.60 40.35 14.75
N MET A 115 23.08 39.67 13.73
CA MET A 115 22.17 40.26 12.77
C MET A 115 20.78 40.33 13.40
N LYS A 116 20.33 41.55 13.70
CA LYS A 116 18.92 41.82 14.06
C LYS A 116 18.02 41.23 12.96
N PRO A 117 17.10 40.30 13.28
CA PRO A 117 16.27 39.66 12.28
C PRO A 117 15.40 40.72 11.59
N LYS A 118 15.57 40.88 10.27
CA LYS A 118 14.68 41.72 9.48
C LYS A 118 13.27 41.12 9.52
N PRO A 119 12.22 41.89 9.84
CA PRO A 119 10.86 41.39 9.88
C PRO A 119 10.47 40.84 8.50
N ASN A 120 10.22 39.55 8.42
CA ASN A 120 9.91 38.85 7.18
C ASN A 120 8.42 39.06 6.84
N TYR A 121 8.11 40.17 6.18
CA TYR A 121 6.76 40.61 5.84
C TYR A 121 5.96 39.56 5.04
N ASN A 122 6.65 38.71 4.26
CA ASN A 122 6.03 37.67 3.45
C ASN A 122 5.39 36.55 4.29
N ARG A 123 5.92 36.27 5.48
CA ARG A 123 5.32 35.27 6.39
C ARG A 123 3.98 35.76 6.95
N TRP A 124 3.86 37.05 7.24
CA TRP A 124 2.62 37.64 7.73
C TRP A 124 1.54 37.68 6.65
N LEU A 125 1.90 37.98 5.40
CA LEU A 125 0.97 37.92 4.27
C LEU A 125 0.36 36.52 4.08
N LEU A 126 1.15 35.46 4.19
CA LEU A 126 0.66 34.08 4.08
C LEU A 126 -0.32 33.70 5.19
N VAL A 127 -0.08 34.17 6.43
CA VAL A 127 -0.99 33.94 7.56
C VAL A 127 -2.34 34.64 7.35
N TRP A 128 -2.34 35.86 6.81
CA TRP A 128 -3.57 36.56 6.47
C TRP A 128 -4.34 35.88 5.33
N LEU A 129 -3.62 35.34 4.34
CA LEU A 129 -4.23 34.68 3.19
C LEU A 129 -4.89 33.34 3.57
N SER A 130 -4.27 32.57 4.48
CA SER A 130 -4.88 31.35 5.02
C SER A 130 -6.11 31.65 5.90
N ALA A 131 -6.04 32.68 6.73
CA ALA A 131 -7.18 33.11 7.55
C ALA A 131 -8.39 33.54 6.70
N ALA A 132 -8.16 34.25 5.59
CA ALA A 132 -9.22 34.65 4.67
C ALA A 132 -9.88 33.44 3.98
N ALA A 133 -9.09 32.45 3.54
CA ALA A 133 -9.62 31.23 2.91
C ALA A 133 -10.52 30.43 3.87
N VAL A 134 -10.13 30.30 5.14
CA VAL A 134 -10.95 29.61 6.15
C VAL A 134 -12.26 30.35 6.39
N MET A 135 -12.26 31.69 6.46
CA MET A 135 -13.49 32.46 6.62
C MET A 135 -14.47 32.30 5.45
N VAL A 136 -13.98 32.24 4.21
CA VAL A 136 -14.84 31.98 3.04
C VAL A 136 -15.47 30.60 3.13
N LEU A 137 -14.71 29.58 3.54
CA LEU A 137 -15.21 28.21 3.66
C LEU A 137 -16.30 28.10 4.73
N VAL A 138 -16.10 28.74 5.89
CA VAL A 138 -17.12 28.82 6.95
C VAL A 138 -18.34 29.60 6.48
N ALA A 139 -18.16 30.71 5.76
CA ALA A 139 -19.28 31.47 5.21
C ALA A 139 -20.10 30.62 4.22
N VAL A 140 -19.46 29.81 3.36
CA VAL A 140 -20.15 28.90 2.43
C VAL A 140 -20.90 27.79 3.18
N MET A 141 -20.35 27.24 4.26
CA MET A 141 -21.03 26.20 5.05
C MET A 141 -22.18 26.74 5.89
N VAL A 142 -22.05 27.96 6.41
CA VAL A 142 -23.08 28.59 7.26
C VAL A 142 -24.14 29.29 6.42
N TRP A 143 -23.86 29.67 5.17
CA TRP A 143 -24.86 30.27 4.29
C TRP A 143 -26.00 29.27 4.12
N PRO A 144 -27.20 29.55 4.66
CA PRO A 144 -28.37 28.73 4.44
C PRO A 144 -28.85 29.04 3.03
N GLY A 145 -28.08 28.60 2.04
CA GLY A 145 -28.54 28.53 0.67
C GLY A 145 -29.64 27.50 0.69
N GLU A 146 -30.88 27.96 0.64
CA GLU A 146 -32.00 27.15 0.20
C GLU A 146 -31.62 26.65 -1.21
N VAL A 147 -30.94 25.51 -1.27
CA VAL A 147 -30.78 24.75 -2.50
C VAL A 147 -32.20 24.33 -2.81
N LYS A 148 -32.89 25.15 -3.61
CA LYS A 148 -34.16 24.79 -4.21
C LYS A 148 -33.82 23.62 -5.13
N LEU A 149 -33.85 22.40 -4.58
CA LEU A 149 -33.95 21.21 -5.39
C LEU A 149 -35.16 21.47 -6.29
N SER A 150 -34.93 21.52 -7.60
CA SER A 150 -36.05 21.70 -8.52
C SER A 150 -37.06 20.60 -8.23
N GLU A 151 -38.36 20.93 -8.30
CA GLU A 151 -39.46 19.99 -7.98
C GLU A 151 -39.34 18.67 -8.76
N GLU A 152 -38.64 18.69 -9.90
CA GLU A 152 -38.28 17.54 -10.72
C GLU A 152 -37.42 16.50 -9.96
N TYR A 153 -36.48 16.91 -9.11
CA TYR A 153 -35.66 15.99 -8.31
C TYR A 153 -36.39 15.46 -7.07
N ALA A 154 -37.33 16.23 -6.52
CA ALA A 154 -38.14 15.77 -5.38
C ALA A 154 -39.04 14.59 -5.78
N TYR A 155 -39.60 14.60 -7.01
CA TYR A 155 -40.39 13.49 -7.53
C TYR A 155 -39.57 12.21 -7.76
N LEU A 156 -38.32 12.34 -8.26
CA LEU A 156 -37.41 11.21 -8.44
C LEU A 156 -36.99 10.59 -7.10
N LEU A 157 -36.76 11.41 -6.08
CA LEU A 157 -36.35 10.92 -4.75
C LEU A 157 -37.46 10.16 -4.02
N ASP A 158 -38.73 10.55 -4.20
CA ASP A 158 -39.85 9.92 -3.46
C ASP A 158 -40.38 8.65 -4.15
N ASN A 159 -40.35 8.59 -5.50
CA ASN A 159 -40.95 7.47 -6.25
C ASN A 159 -39.94 6.47 -6.83
N GLU A 160 -38.70 6.87 -7.14
CA GLU A 160 -37.70 5.96 -7.71
C GLU A 160 -36.65 5.49 -6.69
N PHE A 161 -36.47 6.20 -5.57
CA PHE A 161 -35.44 5.83 -4.61
C PHE A 161 -35.77 4.53 -3.86
N GLU A 162 -37.05 4.28 -3.56
CA GLU A 162 -37.46 2.98 -2.98
C GLU A 162 -37.26 1.81 -3.96
N THR A 163 -37.43 2.03 -5.27
CA THR A 163 -37.16 1.01 -6.30
C THR A 163 -35.67 0.86 -6.63
N LEU A 164 -34.87 1.90 -6.47
CA LEU A 164 -33.40 1.86 -6.55
C LEU A 164 -32.76 1.20 -5.32
N ILE A 165 -33.33 1.37 -4.11
CA ILE A 165 -32.87 0.65 -2.91
C ILE A 165 -33.42 -0.78 -2.89
N ARG A 166 -34.65 -1.02 -3.35
CA ARG A 166 -35.17 -2.35 -3.68
C ARG A 166 -34.81 -2.76 -5.09
N HIS A 167 -33.56 -2.56 -5.50
CA HIS A 167 -32.97 -3.59 -6.32
C HIS A 167 -33.04 -4.85 -5.47
N GLU A 168 -34.07 -5.67 -5.73
CA GLU A 168 -33.96 -7.10 -5.52
C GLU A 168 -32.59 -7.42 -6.07
N THR A 169 -31.62 -7.63 -5.18
CA THR A 169 -30.47 -8.41 -5.52
C THR A 169 -31.08 -9.78 -5.79
N LYS A 170 -31.58 -9.95 -7.03
CA LYS A 170 -31.36 -11.16 -7.78
C LYS A 170 -29.85 -11.32 -7.69
N ARG A 171 -29.40 -11.93 -6.59
CA ARG A 171 -28.18 -12.69 -6.56
C ARG A 171 -28.35 -13.55 -7.79
N SER A 172 -27.69 -13.13 -8.87
CA SER A 172 -27.56 -13.96 -10.04
C SER A 172 -26.83 -15.18 -9.50
N SER A 173 -27.61 -16.17 -9.07
CA SER A 173 -27.13 -17.48 -8.64
C SER A 173 -26.55 -18.25 -9.83
N GLU A 174 -26.64 -17.67 -11.02
CA GLU A 174 -25.97 -18.06 -12.25
C GLU A 174 -25.04 -16.95 -12.73
N TRP A 175 -24.15 -16.44 -11.86
CA TRP A 175 -22.83 -16.07 -12.39
C TRP A 175 -22.13 -17.38 -12.75
N ILE A 176 -22.45 -17.90 -13.93
CA ILE A 176 -21.60 -18.87 -14.59
C ILE A 176 -20.31 -18.09 -14.81
N ASP A 177 -19.28 -18.45 -14.05
CA ASP A 177 -17.99 -17.84 -14.23
C ASP A 177 -17.55 -18.12 -15.68
N PRO A 178 -17.34 -17.09 -16.51
CA PRO A 178 -16.94 -17.30 -17.89
C PRO A 178 -15.54 -17.89 -18.00
N TYR A 179 -14.78 -17.91 -16.90
CA TYR A 179 -13.41 -18.39 -16.87
C TYR A 179 -13.31 -19.85 -16.42
N THR A 180 -12.43 -20.59 -17.10
CA THR A 180 -11.97 -21.88 -16.64
C THR A 180 -11.21 -21.74 -15.31
N ARG A 181 -11.04 -22.85 -14.59
CA ARG A 181 -10.28 -22.85 -13.34
C ARG A 181 -8.85 -22.38 -13.57
N GLU A 182 -8.26 -22.78 -14.69
CA GLU A 182 -6.90 -22.45 -15.10
C GLU A 182 -6.76 -20.96 -15.43
N GLN A 183 -7.73 -20.37 -16.16
CA GLN A 183 -7.80 -18.93 -16.42
C GLN A 183 -7.87 -18.15 -15.11
N ARG A 184 -8.73 -18.55 -14.19
CA ARG A 184 -8.87 -17.88 -12.89
C ARG A 184 -7.56 -17.86 -12.11
N VAL A 185 -6.90 -19.01 -11.99
CA VAL A 185 -5.61 -19.09 -11.28
C VAL A 185 -4.57 -18.18 -11.94
N ALA A 186 -4.47 -18.19 -13.27
CA ALA A 186 -3.53 -17.34 -13.99
C ALA A 186 -3.81 -15.83 -13.79
N TYR A 187 -5.09 -15.44 -13.80
CA TYR A 187 -5.52 -14.05 -13.65
C TYR A 187 -5.41 -13.56 -12.21
N ASP A 188 -5.70 -14.42 -11.23
CA ASP A 188 -5.50 -14.11 -9.81
C ASP A 188 -4.00 -13.90 -9.51
N LEU A 189 -3.12 -14.74 -10.05
CA LEU A 189 -1.66 -14.56 -9.94
C LEU A 189 -1.20 -13.24 -10.57
N PHE A 190 -1.78 -12.87 -11.72
CA PHE A 190 -1.49 -11.58 -12.37
C PHE A 190 -1.97 -10.40 -11.51
N GLN A 191 -3.21 -10.43 -11.02
CA GLN A 191 -3.78 -9.38 -10.16
C GLN A 191 -3.03 -9.25 -8.83
N GLY A 192 -2.56 -10.38 -8.28
CA GLY A 192 -1.69 -10.44 -7.11
C GLY A 192 -0.24 -10.01 -7.36
N GLN A 193 0.10 -9.56 -8.58
CA GLN A 193 1.44 -9.13 -8.99
C GLN A 193 2.52 -10.23 -8.87
N GLN A 194 2.11 -11.50 -8.85
CA GLN A 194 3.00 -12.66 -8.80
C GLN A 194 3.46 -13.04 -10.22
N PHE A 195 4.06 -12.09 -10.94
CA PHE A 195 4.29 -12.19 -12.39
C PHE A 195 5.14 -13.39 -12.81
N LYS A 196 6.13 -13.79 -12.01
CA LYS A 196 6.98 -14.96 -12.31
C LYS A 196 6.16 -16.25 -12.36
N GLN A 197 5.19 -16.41 -11.45
CA GLN A 197 4.32 -17.59 -11.39
C GLN A 197 3.18 -17.51 -12.41
N ALA A 198 2.71 -16.30 -12.72
CA ALA A 198 1.66 -16.07 -13.73
C ALA A 198 2.14 -16.45 -15.14
N ILE A 199 3.39 -16.14 -15.51
CA ILE A 199 3.95 -16.37 -16.85
C ILE A 199 3.73 -17.79 -17.38
N PRO A 200 4.16 -18.88 -16.71
CA PRO A 200 3.98 -20.23 -17.25
C PRO A 200 2.50 -20.62 -17.40
N LYS A 201 1.61 -20.11 -16.53
CA LYS A 201 0.16 -20.36 -16.66
C LYS A 201 -0.43 -19.62 -17.85
N LEU A 202 -0.05 -18.35 -18.05
CA LEU A 202 -0.51 -17.53 -19.17
C LEU A 202 0.03 -18.04 -20.52
N VAL A 203 1.28 -18.52 -20.58
CA VAL A 203 1.83 -19.17 -21.78
C VAL A 203 1.01 -20.40 -22.13
N LYS A 204 0.71 -21.27 -21.15
CA LYS A 204 -0.10 -22.47 -21.37
C LYS A 204 -1.50 -22.14 -21.88
N LEU A 205 -2.19 -21.16 -21.29
CA LEU A 205 -3.51 -20.71 -21.76
C LEU A 205 -3.46 -20.20 -23.22
N TRP A 206 -2.40 -19.50 -23.58
CA TRP A 206 -2.20 -19.06 -24.96
C TRP A 206 -1.93 -20.22 -25.92
N GLU A 207 -1.13 -21.22 -25.52
CA GLU A 207 -0.80 -22.37 -26.35
C GLU A 207 -1.99 -23.31 -26.56
N ASP A 208 -2.73 -23.60 -25.48
CA ASP A 208 -3.84 -24.56 -25.47
C ASP A 208 -5.12 -23.96 -26.07
N GLU A 209 -5.49 -22.74 -25.63
CA GLU A 209 -6.80 -22.16 -25.92
C GLU A 209 -6.75 -20.97 -26.90
N ARG A 210 -5.55 -20.45 -27.20
CA ARG A 210 -5.37 -19.20 -27.96
C ARG A 210 -6.10 -18.01 -27.33
N ASP A 211 -6.12 -17.95 -26.00
CA ASP A 211 -6.74 -16.84 -25.25
C ASP A 211 -5.93 -15.54 -25.46
N SER A 212 -6.49 -14.62 -26.26
CA SER A 212 -5.90 -13.32 -26.54
C SER A 212 -5.75 -12.43 -25.30
N THR A 213 -6.62 -12.61 -24.30
CA THR A 213 -6.54 -11.89 -23.02
C THR A 213 -5.32 -12.36 -22.23
N ALA A 214 -5.13 -13.68 -22.13
CA ALA A 214 -3.95 -14.25 -21.50
C ALA A 214 -2.65 -13.81 -22.17
N PHE A 215 -2.65 -13.69 -23.51
CA PHE A 215 -1.50 -13.19 -24.27
C PHE A 215 -1.19 -11.71 -23.97
N GLY A 216 -2.22 -10.88 -23.81
CA GLY A 216 -2.05 -9.50 -23.34
C GLY A 216 -1.42 -9.41 -21.95
N TYR A 217 -1.94 -10.17 -20.99
CA TYR A 217 -1.37 -10.22 -19.63
C TYR A 217 0.06 -10.78 -19.60
N LEU A 218 0.38 -11.73 -20.48
CA LEU A 218 1.74 -12.25 -20.63
C LEU A 218 2.71 -11.14 -21.06
N GLY A 219 2.31 -10.28 -21.99
CA GLY A 219 3.09 -9.11 -22.40
C GLY A 219 3.41 -8.19 -21.22
N TYR A 220 2.40 -7.83 -20.43
CA TYR A 220 2.59 -7.02 -19.23
C TYR A 220 3.47 -7.70 -18.17
N CYS A 221 3.31 -9.01 -17.94
CA CYS A 221 4.16 -9.75 -17.00
C CYS A 221 5.65 -9.62 -17.37
N TYR A 222 5.98 -9.75 -18.66
CA TYR A 222 7.37 -9.60 -19.12
C TYR A 222 7.94 -8.20 -18.90
N ILE A 223 7.13 -7.16 -19.06
CA ILE A 223 7.53 -5.78 -18.75
C ILE A 223 7.83 -5.64 -17.25
N PHE A 224 6.94 -6.09 -16.39
CA PHE A 224 7.09 -5.94 -14.93
C PHE A 224 8.28 -6.72 -14.34
N ILE A 225 8.71 -7.81 -14.96
CA ILE A 225 9.92 -8.53 -14.54
C ILE A 225 11.22 -7.97 -15.17
N GLY A 226 11.14 -6.86 -15.91
CA GLY A 226 12.29 -6.18 -16.52
C GLY A 226 12.68 -6.68 -17.92
N ASN A 227 11.86 -7.51 -18.56
CA ASN A 227 12.06 -7.97 -19.93
C ASN A 227 11.19 -7.18 -20.93
N GLU A 228 11.39 -5.87 -20.95
CA GLU A 228 10.58 -4.90 -21.71
C GLU A 228 10.48 -5.25 -23.20
N LYS A 229 11.61 -5.58 -23.84
CA LYS A 229 11.65 -5.92 -25.28
C LYS A 229 10.73 -7.09 -25.64
N LYS A 230 10.71 -8.13 -24.80
CA LYS A 230 9.84 -9.29 -25.04
C LYS A 230 8.38 -8.92 -24.81
N GLY A 231 8.10 -8.15 -23.76
CA GLY A 231 6.74 -7.67 -23.46
C GLY A 231 6.17 -6.80 -24.58
N GLU A 232 6.93 -5.82 -25.07
CA GLU A 232 6.53 -4.97 -26.21
C GLU A 232 6.31 -5.79 -27.48
N SER A 233 7.19 -6.75 -27.77
CA SER A 233 7.03 -7.63 -28.93
C SER A 233 5.75 -8.45 -28.89
N ILE A 234 5.31 -8.86 -27.69
CA ILE A 234 4.04 -9.59 -27.49
C ILE A 234 2.85 -8.63 -27.68
N LEU A 235 2.89 -7.45 -27.04
CA LEU A 235 1.78 -6.49 -27.12
C LEU A 235 1.56 -5.93 -28.53
N ASN A 236 2.64 -5.73 -29.29
CA ASN A 236 2.54 -5.28 -30.68
C ASN A 236 1.95 -6.32 -31.63
N GLN A 237 1.90 -7.61 -31.25
CA GLN A 237 1.24 -8.65 -32.06
C GLN A 237 -0.28 -8.69 -31.86
N ILE A 238 -0.81 -7.98 -30.86
CA ILE A 238 -2.24 -7.94 -30.54
C ILE A 238 -2.94 -6.80 -31.32
N GLN A 239 -2.18 -5.81 -31.80
CA GLN A 239 -2.67 -4.69 -32.62
C GLN A 239 -2.89 -5.09 -34.08
#